data_AF-A0A1W1BYN2-F1
#
_entry.id   AF-A0A1W1BYN2-F1
#
_cell.length_a   1.000
_cell.length_b   1.000
_cell.length_c   1.000
_cell.angle_alpha   90.00
_cell.angle_beta   90.00
_cell.angle_gamma   90.00
#
_symmetry.space_group_name_H-M   'P 1'
#
loop_
_entity.id
_entity.type
_entity.pdbx_description
1 polymer ?
#
loop_
_entity_poly.entity_id
_entity_poly.type
_entity_poly.pdbx_seq_one_letter_code
_entity_poly.pdbx_strand_id
1 'polypeptide(L)'
;MTIPKISLLLSSILLVTACSTKHVDTPKIIDESNQTNPLIAVIQTDKNTSTKKIPTEIFHDLNGDFAGNYKLIEFIDYMHNYHQFTYKELYSLFSKAKDTNQIIEPCKVHNNNGSCVVQLKKGKWDRYKAMFVYERNIQRGIKFWAEHEDTLNQAYQKYGVPPEYIVGIIGIETAYGVNFGKKKVIDVLTSKAMLGDRREDFYTQQLEKFLIMSRQAGLNPSELMGSNAGAMGYGQFIASSYLDFAVDFNNDGVTDLWNAEDAIGSIANYFAKNGWDTNIKQIAIRAKYRGNRFKRLKTGYKTKYSQYKLRKKYKIIPRSKLYYKGPVSLIKLHRATYDELWFGTHNFRVLTTYNHSTFYGMAVHVLGQTVKARRGY
;
A
#
# COMPACT_ATOMS: atom_id res chain seq x y z
N MET A 1 12.42 -78.75 -13.77
CA MET A 1 12.37 -77.58 -14.68
C MET A 1 11.67 -76.42 -13.97
N THR A 2 12.45 -75.38 -13.70
CA THR A 2 12.12 -73.94 -13.60
C THR A 2 10.78 -73.41 -13.03
N ILE A 3 10.94 -72.77 -11.86
CA ILE A 3 10.54 -71.40 -11.43
C ILE A 3 9.08 -71.15 -10.95
N PRO A 4 8.89 -70.44 -9.80
CA PRO A 4 7.64 -70.41 -9.03
C PRO A 4 6.80 -69.13 -9.27
N LYS A 5 5.54 -69.11 -8.81
CA LYS A 5 4.77 -67.86 -8.65
C LYS A 5 4.11 -67.74 -7.28
N ILE A 6 4.36 -66.54 -6.77
CA ILE A 6 4.10 -65.92 -5.48
C ILE A 6 2.61 -65.76 -5.15
N SER A 7 2.31 -65.94 -3.86
CA SER A 7 1.04 -65.74 -3.18
C SER A 7 0.60 -64.27 -3.17
N LEU A 8 -0.68 -64.04 -3.50
CA LEU A 8 -1.40 -62.79 -3.28
C LEU A 8 -2.20 -62.93 -1.99
N LEU A 9 -1.94 -62.10 -0.98
CA LEU A 9 -2.75 -62.00 0.23
C LEU A 9 -3.56 -60.69 0.18
N LEU A 10 -4.87 -60.86 0.08
CA LEU A 10 -5.88 -59.84 0.36
C LEU A 10 -5.86 -59.51 1.86
N SER A 11 -5.89 -58.22 2.20
CA SER A 11 -6.41 -57.77 3.48
C SER A 11 -7.20 -56.49 3.29
N SER A 12 -8.51 -56.66 3.34
CA SER A 12 -9.57 -55.67 3.44
C SER A 12 -9.48 -54.94 4.77
N ILE A 13 -9.48 -53.60 4.79
CA ILE A 13 -9.87 -52.81 5.96
C ILE A 13 -10.88 -51.76 5.52
N LEU A 14 -12.08 -51.91 6.08
CA LEU A 14 -13.23 -51.03 5.96
C LEU A 14 -13.01 -49.74 6.77
N LEU A 15 -13.49 -48.62 6.20
CA LEU A 15 -13.71 -47.36 6.91
C LEU A 15 -14.74 -47.51 8.04
N VAL A 16 -14.53 -46.81 9.16
CA VAL A 16 -15.58 -45.98 9.77
C VAL A 16 -14.98 -44.65 10.26
N THR A 17 -15.69 -43.60 9.89
CA THR A 17 -15.52 -42.16 10.14
C THR A 17 -15.64 -41.74 11.60
N ALA A 18 -14.88 -40.71 11.99
CA ALA A 18 -15.30 -39.75 13.01
C ALA A 18 -14.86 -38.34 12.59
N CYS A 19 -15.84 -37.51 12.24
CA CYS A 19 -15.69 -36.08 12.00
C CYS A 19 -15.43 -35.34 13.31
N SER A 20 -14.37 -34.54 13.37
CA SER A 20 -14.28 -33.41 14.28
C SER A 20 -13.75 -32.21 13.51
N THR A 21 -14.68 -31.37 13.05
CA THR A 21 -14.40 -30.09 12.41
C THR A 21 -14.02 -29.08 13.50
N LYS A 22 -12.72 -28.86 13.72
CA LYS A 22 -12.27 -27.64 14.38
C LYS A 22 -12.43 -26.49 13.40
N HIS A 23 -13.40 -25.63 13.68
CA HIS A 23 -13.50 -24.30 13.07
C HIS A 23 -12.18 -23.58 13.27
N VAL A 24 -11.49 -23.27 12.18
CA VAL A 24 -10.40 -22.29 12.17
C VAL A 24 -11.10 -20.95 12.02
N ASP A 25 -11.14 -20.19 13.11
CA ASP A 25 -11.61 -18.82 13.11
C ASP A 25 -10.74 -17.99 12.14
N THR A 26 -11.38 -17.46 11.11
CA THR A 26 -10.82 -16.41 10.27
C THR A 26 -10.40 -15.23 11.15
N PRO A 27 -9.17 -14.69 11.00
CA PRO A 27 -8.80 -13.47 11.69
C PRO A 27 -9.77 -12.36 11.27
N LYS A 28 -10.45 -11.76 12.25
CA LYS A 28 -11.18 -10.50 12.08
C LYS A 28 -10.18 -9.47 11.55
N ILE A 29 -10.41 -9.00 10.33
CA ILE A 29 -9.89 -7.70 9.92
C ILE A 29 -10.59 -6.70 10.84
N ILE A 30 -9.83 -6.10 11.74
CA ILE A 30 -10.31 -5.02 12.61
C ILE A 30 -10.61 -3.85 11.67
N ASP A 31 -11.90 -3.55 11.52
CA ASP A 31 -12.35 -2.30 10.95
C ASP A 31 -12.08 -1.23 12.02
N GLU A 32 -10.92 -0.56 11.95
CA GLU A 32 -10.50 0.50 12.88
C GLU A 32 -11.44 1.73 12.84
N SER A 33 -12.47 1.74 11.99
CA SER A 33 -13.50 2.78 12.01
C SER A 33 -14.42 2.74 13.24
N ASN A 34 -14.39 1.67 14.04
CA ASN A 34 -15.30 1.47 15.19
C ASN A 34 -14.62 1.29 16.56
N GLN A 35 -13.32 1.54 16.68
CA GLN A 35 -12.71 1.77 18.00
C GLN A 35 -12.71 3.27 18.25
N THR A 36 -13.57 3.72 19.19
CA THR A 36 -13.51 5.09 19.70
C THR A 36 -12.16 5.32 20.35
N ASN A 37 -11.26 5.99 19.63
CA ASN A 37 -9.98 6.46 20.16
C ASN A 37 -10.25 7.34 21.39
N PRO A 38 -9.54 7.15 22.52
CA PRO A 38 -9.66 8.02 23.69
C PRO A 38 -9.56 9.51 23.34
N LEU A 39 -8.72 9.90 22.37
CA LEU A 39 -8.63 11.29 21.89
C LEU A 39 -9.94 11.76 21.23
N ILE A 40 -10.54 10.94 20.36
CA ILE A 40 -11.82 11.25 19.70
C ILE A 40 -12.96 11.25 20.74
N ALA A 41 -12.90 10.34 21.71
CA ALA A 41 -13.85 10.29 22.81
C ALA A 41 -13.77 11.54 23.69
N VAL A 42 -12.56 12.01 24.03
CA VAL A 42 -12.32 13.25 24.80
C VAL A 42 -12.83 14.48 24.03
N ILE A 43 -12.48 14.61 22.74
CA ILE A 43 -12.95 15.70 21.87
C ILE A 43 -14.48 15.69 21.70
N GLN A 44 -15.11 14.51 21.69
CA GLN A 44 -16.56 14.38 21.61
C GLN A 44 -17.28 14.63 22.95
N THR A 45 -16.67 14.27 24.08
CA THR A 45 -17.24 14.56 25.41
C THR A 45 -17.21 16.05 25.75
N ASP A 46 -16.19 16.79 25.29
CA ASP A 46 -16.05 18.22 25.59
C ASP A 46 -17.04 19.12 24.85
N LYS A 47 -17.71 18.62 23.80
CA LYS A 47 -18.79 19.36 23.11
C LYS A 47 -20.09 19.47 23.93
N ASN A 48 -20.25 18.68 24.99
CA ASN A 48 -21.48 18.65 25.80
C ASN A 48 -21.36 19.26 27.21
N THR A 49 -20.22 19.84 27.57
CA THR A 49 -20.03 20.50 28.87
C THR A 49 -19.54 21.93 28.69
N SER A 50 -20.49 22.85 28.57
CA SER A 50 -20.24 24.26 28.84
C SER A 50 -19.89 24.42 30.32
N THR A 51 -18.80 25.16 30.59
CA THR A 51 -18.29 25.60 31.90
C THR A 51 -17.49 24.58 32.74
N LYS A 52 -16.24 24.33 32.35
CA LYS A 52 -15.17 24.01 33.31
C LYS A 52 -14.05 25.03 33.17
N LYS A 53 -13.76 25.77 34.25
CA LYS A 53 -12.65 26.74 34.31
C LYS A 53 -11.35 26.01 33.95
N ILE A 54 -10.78 26.37 32.81
CA ILE A 54 -9.43 25.97 32.40
C ILE A 54 -8.44 26.68 33.34
N PRO A 55 -7.55 25.95 34.04
CA PRO A 55 -6.52 26.57 34.86
C PRO A 55 -5.64 27.49 34.01
N THR A 56 -5.60 28.76 34.41
CA THR A 56 -4.90 29.86 33.77
C THR A 56 -3.39 29.81 34.03
N GLU A 57 -2.71 28.78 33.55
CA GLU A 57 -1.27 28.81 33.26
C GLU A 57 -1.05 28.25 31.85
N ILE A 58 -1.63 28.93 30.86
CA ILE A 58 -1.44 28.61 29.46
C ILE A 58 -0.08 29.19 29.06
N PHE A 59 0.92 28.32 28.92
CA PHE A 59 2.17 28.64 28.22
C PHE A 59 1.83 29.01 26.77
N HIS A 60 1.74 30.31 26.50
CA HIS A 60 1.48 30.88 25.17
C HIS A 60 2.73 30.85 24.27
N ASP A 61 3.31 29.67 24.04
CA ASP A 61 4.51 29.51 23.19
C ASP A 61 4.18 29.04 21.75
N LEU A 62 2.93 28.66 21.45
CA LEU A 62 2.53 28.29 20.09
C LEU A 62 2.42 29.52 19.19
N ASN A 63 3.37 29.65 18.27
CA ASN A 63 3.48 30.76 17.31
C ASN A 63 3.40 30.25 15.86
N GLY A 64 3.65 31.11 14.87
CA GLY A 64 3.63 30.70 13.45
C GLY A 64 2.23 30.49 12.87
N ASP A 65 2.13 29.72 11.78
CA ASP A 65 0.91 29.62 10.97
C ASP A 65 -0.27 28.96 11.73
N PHE A 66 0.01 28.26 12.83
CA PHE A 66 -0.97 27.57 13.66
C PHE A 66 -1.17 28.21 15.05
N ALA A 67 -0.70 29.45 15.25
CA ALA A 67 -0.90 30.18 16.50
C ALA A 67 -2.40 30.29 16.85
N GLY A 68 -2.77 29.94 18.08
CA GLY A 68 -4.16 30.01 18.56
C GLY A 68 -5.09 28.90 18.04
N ASN A 69 -4.58 27.88 17.34
CA ASN A 69 -5.40 26.74 16.93
C ASN A 69 -5.75 25.83 18.13
N TYR A 70 -6.98 25.90 18.62
CA TYR A 70 -7.43 25.15 19.80
C TYR A 70 -7.34 23.62 19.65
N LYS A 71 -7.59 23.08 18.45
CA LYS A 71 -7.47 21.65 18.18
C LYS A 71 -6.03 21.16 18.29
N LEU A 72 -5.08 21.98 17.84
CA LEU A 72 -3.65 21.67 17.96
C LEU A 72 -3.20 21.72 19.43
N ILE A 73 -3.75 22.64 20.22
CA ILE A 73 -3.47 22.72 21.67
C ILE A 73 -4.00 21.47 22.39
N GLU A 74 -5.24 21.05 22.13
CA GLU A 74 -5.81 19.81 22.69
C GLU A 74 -4.98 18.57 22.29
N PHE A 75 -4.49 18.52 21.05
CA PHE A 75 -3.61 17.46 20.59
C PHE A 75 -2.27 17.44 21.33
N ILE A 76 -1.65 18.61 21.55
CA ILE A 76 -0.40 18.75 22.32
C ILE A 76 -0.60 18.23 23.75
N ASP A 77 -1.69 18.61 24.41
CA ASP A 77 -2.03 18.14 25.75
C ASP A 77 -2.17 16.61 25.80
N TYR A 78 -2.83 16.02 24.81
CA TYR A 78 -2.94 14.57 24.71
C TYR A 78 -1.57 13.89 24.53
N MET A 79 -0.72 14.40 23.63
CA MET A 79 0.62 13.83 23.42
C MET A 79 1.51 13.96 24.66
N HIS A 80 1.37 15.04 25.43
CA HIS A 80 2.05 15.20 26.72
C HIS A 80 1.56 14.17 27.74
N ASN A 81 0.25 14.14 27.98
CA ASN A 81 -0.37 13.36 29.05
C ASN A 81 -0.29 11.84 28.84
N TYR A 82 -0.41 11.38 27.59
CA TYR A 82 -0.52 9.96 27.28
C TYR A 82 0.74 9.37 26.66
N HIS A 83 1.60 10.19 26.06
CA HIS A 83 2.77 9.71 25.31
C HIS A 83 4.11 10.29 25.81
N GLN A 84 4.10 11.01 26.93
CA GLN A 84 5.30 11.54 27.61
C GLN A 84 6.16 12.45 26.73
N PHE A 85 5.58 13.13 25.75
CA PHE A 85 6.27 14.21 25.04
C PHE A 85 6.33 15.45 25.93
N THR A 86 7.38 16.27 25.83
CA THR A 86 7.42 17.54 26.59
C THR A 86 6.67 18.64 25.85
N TYR A 87 6.02 19.55 26.59
CA TYR A 87 5.41 20.75 26.00
C TYR A 87 6.42 21.55 25.17
N LYS A 88 7.63 21.73 25.68
CA LYS A 88 8.70 22.49 25.00
C LYS A 88 9.05 21.91 23.63
N GLU A 89 9.17 20.58 23.51
CA GLU A 89 9.44 19.91 22.23
C GLU A 89 8.29 20.12 21.24
N LEU A 90 7.04 19.89 21.69
CA LEU A 90 5.86 19.99 20.83
C LEU A 90 5.62 21.43 20.37
N TYR A 91 5.67 22.42 21.27
CA TYR A 91 5.50 23.83 20.91
C TYR A 91 6.61 24.34 19.98
N SER A 92 7.88 23.93 20.20
CA SER A 92 8.98 24.31 19.31
C SER A 92 8.84 23.73 17.91
N LEU A 93 8.34 22.50 17.81
CA LEU A 93 8.07 21.83 16.53
C LEU A 93 6.91 22.51 15.79
N PHE A 94 5.76 22.66 16.44
CA PHE A 94 4.54 23.17 15.79
C PHE A 94 4.60 24.65 15.45
N SER A 95 5.36 25.45 16.20
CA SER A 95 5.55 26.87 15.87
C SER A 95 6.32 27.10 14.56
N LYS A 96 6.98 26.06 14.04
CA LYS A 96 7.71 26.07 12.76
C LYS A 96 6.92 25.45 11.62
N ALA A 97 5.80 24.79 11.90
CA ALA A 97 4.98 24.15 10.87
C ALA A 97 4.31 25.18 9.96
N LYS A 98 4.18 24.87 8.67
CA LYS A 98 3.62 25.77 7.66
C LYS A 98 2.29 25.30 7.10
N ASP A 99 1.34 26.22 6.94
CA ASP A 99 0.07 25.91 6.29
C ASP A 99 0.29 25.67 4.79
N THR A 100 0.00 24.44 4.35
CA THR A 100 0.17 24.03 2.95
C THR A 100 -1.09 24.19 2.10
N ASN A 101 -2.13 24.86 2.60
CA ASN A 101 -3.34 25.21 1.85
C ASN A 101 -3.09 26.32 0.79
N GLN A 102 -2.16 26.07 -0.12
CA GLN A 102 -2.14 26.60 -1.47
C GLN A 102 -2.07 25.42 -2.44
N ILE A 103 -3.24 24.95 -2.87
CA ILE A 103 -3.36 24.02 -3.97
C ILE A 103 -3.07 24.83 -5.24
N ILE A 104 -1.84 24.74 -5.74
CA ILE A 104 -1.55 25.12 -7.13
C ILE A 104 -2.23 24.05 -7.98
N GLU A 105 -3.38 24.41 -8.58
CA GLU A 105 -3.96 23.62 -9.65
C GLU A 105 -2.97 23.59 -10.82
N PRO A 106 -2.55 22.42 -11.32
CA PRO A 106 -1.80 22.37 -12.56
C PRO A 106 -2.69 22.87 -13.70
N CYS A 107 -2.19 23.89 -14.39
CA CYS A 107 -2.72 24.45 -15.62
C CYS A 107 -3.20 23.36 -16.58
N LYS A 108 -4.38 23.56 -17.17
CA LYS A 108 -4.86 22.77 -18.31
C LYS A 108 -3.98 23.14 -19.51
N VAL A 109 -3.19 22.16 -19.97
CA VAL A 109 -2.24 22.32 -21.08
C VAL A 109 -2.88 23.02 -22.28
N HIS A 110 -2.31 24.16 -22.69
CA HIS A 110 -2.40 24.71 -24.03
C HIS A 110 -1.06 24.47 -24.73
N ASN A 111 -1.07 24.15 -26.02
CA ASN A 111 0.13 24.24 -26.86
C ASN A 111 0.29 25.69 -27.35
N ASN A 112 1.54 26.10 -27.61
CA ASN A 112 1.88 27.49 -27.98
C ASN A 112 1.24 27.98 -29.30
N ASN A 113 0.57 27.12 -30.08
CA ASN A 113 0.09 27.43 -31.43
C ASN A 113 -1.38 27.07 -31.70
N GLY A 114 -2.20 26.78 -30.68
CA GLY A 114 -3.67 26.64 -30.82
C GLY A 114 -4.20 25.56 -31.77
N SER A 115 -3.37 24.63 -32.24
CA SER A 115 -3.78 23.60 -33.23
C SER A 115 -4.15 22.26 -32.60
N CYS A 116 -5.26 21.69 -33.07
CA CYS A 116 -5.83 20.42 -32.61
C CYS A 116 -5.04 19.25 -33.23
N VAL A 117 -4.19 18.60 -32.43
CA VAL A 117 -3.51 17.37 -32.84
C VAL A 117 -4.45 16.18 -32.60
N VAL A 118 -4.55 15.27 -33.58
CA VAL A 118 -5.31 14.01 -33.45
C VAL A 118 -4.79 13.21 -32.25
N GLN A 119 -5.42 13.35 -31.09
CA GLN A 119 -5.14 12.48 -29.95
C GLN A 119 -5.64 11.08 -30.28
N LEU A 120 -4.71 10.14 -30.51
CA LEU A 120 -5.02 8.72 -30.48
C LEU A 120 -5.84 8.44 -29.21
N LYS A 121 -7.08 7.95 -29.35
CA LYS A 121 -7.97 7.63 -28.22
C LYS A 121 -7.35 6.52 -27.36
N LYS A 122 -6.45 6.85 -26.45
CA LYS A 122 -5.85 5.91 -25.49
C LYS A 122 -6.93 5.44 -24.51
N GLY A 123 -7.01 4.14 -24.25
CA GLY A 123 -7.90 3.59 -23.23
C GLY A 123 -7.51 4.05 -21.82
N LYS A 124 -8.41 3.92 -20.84
CA LYS A 124 -8.14 4.32 -19.45
C LYS A 124 -6.89 3.61 -18.89
N TRP A 125 -6.73 2.33 -19.21
CA TRP A 125 -5.54 1.56 -18.81
C TRP A 125 -4.28 2.01 -19.56
N ASP A 126 -4.38 2.36 -20.84
CA ASP A 126 -3.23 2.86 -21.62
C ASP A 126 -2.62 4.12 -20.99
N ARG A 127 -3.48 5.06 -20.57
CA ARG A 127 -3.05 6.30 -19.93
C ARG A 127 -2.43 6.04 -18.56
N TYR A 128 -3.08 5.21 -17.73
CA TYR A 128 -2.57 4.90 -16.40
C TYR A 128 -1.24 4.15 -16.45
N LYS A 129 -1.13 3.11 -17.29
CA LYS A 129 0.11 2.35 -17.48
C LYS A 129 1.26 3.25 -17.94
N ALA A 130 1.01 4.18 -18.86
CA ALA A 130 2.05 5.07 -19.40
C ALA A 130 2.63 6.05 -18.37
N MET A 131 1.95 6.29 -17.24
CA MET A 131 2.49 7.11 -16.15
C MET A 131 3.68 6.44 -15.45
N PHE A 132 3.78 5.11 -15.52
CA PHE A 132 4.75 4.34 -14.72
C PHE A 132 5.61 3.37 -15.53
N VAL A 133 5.05 2.79 -16.59
CA VAL A 133 5.73 1.79 -17.43
C VAL A 133 6.22 2.46 -18.71
N TYR A 134 7.34 3.17 -18.57
CA TYR A 134 8.06 3.82 -19.66
C TYR A 134 9.57 3.51 -19.53
N GLU A 135 10.30 3.65 -20.63
CA GLU A 135 11.67 3.14 -20.75
C GLU A 135 12.60 3.60 -19.63
N ARG A 136 12.64 4.92 -19.36
CA ARG A 136 13.49 5.48 -18.30
C ARG A 136 13.16 4.91 -16.92
N ASN A 137 11.88 4.66 -16.59
CA ASN A 137 11.54 4.05 -15.29
C ASN A 137 11.94 2.57 -15.23
N ILE A 138 11.82 1.86 -16.34
CA ILE A 138 12.25 0.46 -16.43
C ILE A 138 13.76 0.37 -16.21
N GLN A 139 14.55 1.24 -16.85
CA GLN A 139 16.00 1.27 -16.67
C GLN A 139 16.42 1.60 -15.23
N ARG A 140 15.73 2.55 -14.58
CA ARG A 140 15.93 2.81 -13.15
C ARG A 140 15.65 1.57 -12.30
N GLY A 141 14.59 0.82 -12.62
CA GLY A 141 14.27 -0.40 -11.89
C GLY A 141 15.29 -1.51 -12.08
N ILE A 142 15.86 -1.64 -13.28
CA ILE A 142 16.95 -2.59 -13.54
C ILE A 142 18.18 -2.21 -12.70
N LYS A 143 18.56 -0.92 -12.70
CA LYS A 143 19.67 -0.42 -11.89
C LYS A 143 19.43 -0.62 -10.40
N PHE A 144 18.28 -0.19 -9.89
CA PHE A 144 17.91 -0.32 -8.48
C PHE A 144 17.92 -1.78 -8.03
N TRP A 145 17.41 -2.70 -8.87
CA TRP A 145 17.48 -4.12 -8.56
C TRP A 145 18.93 -4.60 -8.47
N ALA A 146 19.78 -4.27 -9.46
CA ALA A 146 21.18 -4.68 -9.44
C ALA A 146 21.95 -4.11 -8.23
N GLU A 147 21.67 -2.87 -7.86
CA GLU A 147 22.30 -2.18 -6.72
C GLU A 147 21.92 -2.79 -5.37
N HIS A 148 20.69 -3.27 -5.22
CA HIS A 148 20.18 -3.86 -3.98
C HIS A 148 19.83 -5.34 -4.11
N GLU A 149 20.54 -6.09 -4.97
CA GLU A 149 20.19 -7.47 -5.29
C GLU A 149 20.27 -8.38 -4.06
N ASP A 150 21.30 -8.20 -3.23
CA ASP A 150 21.47 -8.97 -2.00
C ASP A 150 20.35 -8.70 -1.00
N THR A 151 20.02 -7.43 -0.75
CA THR A 151 18.92 -7.04 0.14
C THR A 151 17.57 -7.56 -0.34
N LEU A 152 17.30 -7.47 -1.65
CA LEU A 152 16.09 -8.03 -2.26
C LEU A 152 16.02 -9.56 -2.10
N ASN A 153 17.15 -10.26 -2.23
CA ASN A 153 17.23 -11.70 -2.03
C ASN A 153 17.03 -12.09 -0.56
N GLN A 154 17.61 -11.35 0.38
CA GLN A 154 17.38 -11.54 1.81
C GLN A 154 15.91 -11.32 2.16
N ALA A 155 15.29 -10.27 1.64
CA ALA A 155 13.86 -10.00 1.84
C ALA A 155 12.99 -11.13 1.27
N TYR A 156 13.35 -11.66 0.10
CA TYR A 156 12.66 -12.81 -0.47
C TYR A 156 12.82 -14.08 0.38
N GLN A 157 14.01 -14.35 0.92
CA GLN A 157 14.25 -15.50 1.79
C GLN A 157 13.46 -15.38 3.11
N LYS A 158 13.45 -14.19 3.72
CA LYS A 158 12.78 -13.95 5.00
C LYS A 158 11.26 -13.90 4.89
N TYR A 159 10.73 -13.22 3.87
CA TYR A 159 9.30 -12.91 3.77
C TYR A 159 8.59 -13.64 2.61
N GLY A 160 9.33 -14.26 1.70
CA GLY A 160 8.76 -15.02 0.57
C GLY A 160 8.13 -14.17 -0.54
N VAL A 161 8.32 -12.85 -0.49
CA VAL A 161 7.83 -11.88 -1.48
C VAL A 161 8.85 -11.76 -2.61
N PRO A 162 8.54 -12.13 -3.86
CA PRO A 162 9.50 -12.09 -4.95
C PRO A 162 9.98 -10.65 -5.22
N PRO A 163 11.29 -10.45 -5.48
CA PRO A 163 11.88 -9.11 -5.62
C PRO A 163 11.19 -8.22 -6.67
N GLU A 164 10.68 -8.80 -7.75
CA GLU A 164 9.96 -8.04 -8.79
C GLU A 164 8.75 -7.24 -8.27
N TYR A 165 8.11 -7.69 -7.18
CA TYR A 165 6.97 -6.99 -6.61
C TYR A 165 7.41 -5.87 -5.66
N ILE A 166 8.54 -6.03 -4.97
CA ILE A 166 9.14 -4.97 -4.16
C ILE A 166 9.64 -3.84 -5.08
N VAL A 167 10.43 -4.20 -6.10
CA VAL A 167 10.91 -3.27 -7.14
C VAL A 167 9.74 -2.61 -7.86
N GLY A 168 8.69 -3.38 -8.16
CA GLY A 168 7.46 -2.87 -8.75
C GLY A 168 6.81 -1.78 -7.90
N ILE A 169 6.65 -2.00 -6.58
CA ILE A 169 6.09 -1.00 -5.66
C ILE A 169 6.94 0.28 -5.66
N ILE A 170 8.24 0.15 -5.39
CA ILE A 170 9.15 1.31 -5.31
C ILE A 170 9.13 2.12 -6.62
N GLY A 171 9.08 1.43 -7.76
CA GLY A 171 9.03 2.08 -9.08
C GLY A 171 7.71 2.81 -9.38
N ILE A 172 6.59 2.35 -8.82
CA ILE A 172 5.30 3.04 -8.91
C ILE A 172 5.25 4.22 -7.93
N GLU A 173 5.72 4.04 -6.70
CA GLU A 173 5.55 5.01 -5.61
C GLU A 173 6.48 6.22 -5.75
N THR A 174 7.76 5.99 -6.04
CA THR A 174 8.78 7.06 -5.97
C THR A 174 9.70 7.11 -7.18
N ALA A 175 9.48 6.24 -8.17
CA ALA A 175 10.41 6.02 -9.27
C ALA A 175 11.84 5.76 -8.78
N TYR A 176 11.95 4.89 -7.76
CA TYR A 176 13.22 4.47 -7.14
C TYR A 176 13.94 5.63 -6.46
N GLY A 177 13.20 6.38 -5.63
CA GLY A 177 13.73 7.47 -4.81
C GLY A 177 13.90 8.81 -5.52
N VAL A 178 13.59 8.88 -6.82
CA VAL A 178 13.65 10.14 -7.58
C VAL A 178 12.62 11.16 -7.08
N ASN A 179 11.49 10.69 -6.54
CA ASN A 179 10.45 11.55 -6.01
C ASN A 179 9.81 10.97 -4.74
N PHE A 180 10.39 11.30 -3.59
CA PHE A 180 9.76 11.03 -2.29
C PHE A 180 8.59 11.99 -1.96
N GLY A 181 8.49 13.07 -2.72
CA GLY A 181 7.68 14.24 -2.40
C GLY A 181 8.53 15.41 -1.92
N LYS A 182 7.93 16.60 -1.91
CA LYS A 182 8.64 17.89 -1.68
C LYS A 182 8.09 18.66 -0.49
N LYS A 183 7.28 18.02 0.35
CA LYS A 183 6.62 18.65 1.49
C LYS A 183 7.13 18.01 2.77
N LYS A 184 7.34 18.80 3.81
CA LYS A 184 7.62 18.25 5.13
C LYS A 184 6.37 17.51 5.60
N VAL A 185 6.56 16.29 6.10
CA VAL A 185 5.45 15.42 6.53
C VAL A 185 4.69 16.08 7.68
N ILE A 186 5.41 16.70 8.61
CA ILE A 186 4.83 17.42 9.74
C ILE A 186 3.88 18.55 9.29
N ASP A 187 4.26 19.34 8.28
CA ASP A 187 3.44 20.43 7.74
C ASP A 187 2.14 19.87 7.14
N VAL A 188 2.26 18.82 6.32
CA VAL A 188 1.11 18.20 5.65
C VAL A 188 0.13 17.61 6.65
N LEU A 189 0.62 16.80 7.60
CA LEU A 189 -0.24 16.13 8.57
C LEU A 189 -0.89 17.14 9.52
N THR A 190 -0.16 18.17 9.96
CA THR A 190 -0.72 19.23 10.83
C THR A 190 -1.79 20.03 10.10
N SER A 191 -1.53 20.50 8.87
CA SER A 191 -2.56 21.18 8.06
C SER A 191 -3.82 20.32 7.90
N LYS A 192 -3.65 19.03 7.57
CA LYS A 192 -4.76 18.12 7.32
C LYS A 192 -5.56 17.78 8.56
N ALA A 193 -4.89 17.66 9.71
CA ALA A 193 -5.51 17.32 10.98
C ALA A 193 -6.18 18.53 11.66
N MET A 194 -5.76 19.76 11.36
CA MET A 194 -6.16 20.94 12.15
C MET A 194 -6.98 21.98 11.38
N LEU A 195 -6.99 21.92 10.04
CA LEU A 195 -7.60 22.96 9.19
C LEU A 195 -8.83 22.46 8.40
N GLY A 196 -9.57 21.49 8.96
CA GLY A 196 -10.88 21.10 8.44
C GLY A 196 -10.85 20.23 7.17
N ASP A 197 -9.85 19.36 7.00
CA ASP A 197 -9.93 18.33 5.96
C ASP A 197 -11.09 17.38 6.24
N ARG A 198 -11.79 16.90 5.20
CA ARG A 198 -12.89 15.94 5.36
C ARG A 198 -12.51 14.63 6.07
N ARG A 199 -11.21 14.32 6.20
CA ARG A 199 -10.67 13.16 6.92
C ARG A 199 -9.84 13.57 8.15
N GLU A 200 -10.22 14.67 8.80
CA GLU A 200 -9.52 15.24 9.95
C GLU A 200 -9.07 14.17 10.96
N ASP A 201 -10.02 13.37 11.48
CA ASP A 201 -9.75 12.32 12.49
C ASP A 201 -8.67 11.32 12.04
N PHE A 202 -8.69 10.91 10.77
CA PHE A 202 -7.67 10.02 10.21
C PHE A 202 -6.30 10.71 10.21
N TYR A 203 -6.22 11.97 9.79
CA TYR A 203 -4.95 12.68 9.76
C TYR A 203 -4.43 13.03 11.16
N THR A 204 -5.31 13.28 12.13
CA THR A 204 -4.93 13.42 13.54
C THR A 204 -4.25 12.16 14.06
N GLN A 205 -4.80 10.98 13.75
CA GLN A 205 -4.17 9.70 14.10
C GLN A 205 -2.84 9.49 13.37
N GLN A 206 -2.74 9.90 12.09
CA GLN A 206 -1.47 9.81 11.37
C GLN A 206 -0.41 10.76 11.93
N LEU A 207 -0.80 11.96 12.37
CA LEU A 207 0.08 12.93 13.01
C LEU A 207 0.63 12.40 14.34
N GLU A 208 -0.23 11.83 15.19
CA GLU A 208 0.17 11.12 16.42
C GLU A 208 1.20 10.03 16.12
N LYS A 209 0.85 9.12 15.21
CA LYS A 209 1.72 7.99 14.85
C LYS A 209 3.04 8.47 14.24
N PHE A 210 3.03 9.56 13.47
CA PHE A 210 4.21 10.17 12.87
C PHE A 210 5.21 10.67 13.93
N LEU A 211 4.72 11.32 14.98
CA LEU A 211 5.58 11.78 16.08
C LEU A 211 6.15 10.61 16.87
N ILE A 212 5.34 9.58 17.14
CA ILE A 212 5.76 8.36 17.83
C ILE A 212 6.89 7.67 17.05
N MET A 213 6.70 7.42 15.75
CA MET A 213 7.72 6.77 14.93
C MET A 213 9.01 7.58 14.85
N SER A 214 8.92 8.92 14.72
CA SER A 214 10.10 9.77 14.57
C SER A 214 10.96 9.72 15.82
N ARG A 215 10.32 9.75 17.01
CA ARG A 215 11.01 9.58 18.30
C ARG A 215 11.63 8.20 18.44
N GLN A 216 10.90 7.13 18.11
CA GLN A 216 11.40 5.76 18.24
C GLN A 216 12.62 5.50 17.34
N ALA A 217 12.62 6.08 16.13
CA ALA A 217 13.70 5.92 15.17
C ALA A 217 14.84 6.95 15.34
N GLY A 218 14.72 7.91 16.28
CA GLY A 218 15.70 8.99 16.41
C GLY A 218 15.75 9.96 15.21
N LEU A 219 14.68 10.02 14.40
CA LEU A 219 14.59 10.87 13.22
C LEU A 219 14.05 12.25 13.59
N ASN A 220 14.59 13.30 12.96
CA ASN A 220 14.10 14.67 13.17
C ASN A 220 12.79 14.91 12.38
N PRO A 221 11.61 15.00 13.03
CA PRO A 221 10.33 15.14 12.34
C PRO A 221 10.21 16.42 11.50
N SER A 222 11.03 17.44 11.78
CA SER A 222 11.03 18.71 11.04
C SER A 222 11.77 18.67 9.70
N GLU A 223 12.45 17.56 9.41
CA GLU A 223 13.27 17.35 8.20
C GLU A 223 12.71 16.26 7.28
N LEU A 224 11.78 15.43 7.77
CA LEU A 224 11.22 14.32 7.01
C LEU A 224 10.32 14.80 5.86
N MET A 225 10.66 14.40 4.63
CA MET A 225 10.01 14.85 3.40
C MET A 225 9.13 13.76 2.78
N GLY A 226 7.89 14.10 2.43
CA GLY A 226 6.92 13.16 1.89
C GLY A 226 5.93 13.77 0.91
N SER A 227 4.89 12.99 0.61
CA SER A 227 3.82 13.39 -0.30
C SER A 227 2.84 14.39 0.32
N ASN A 228 1.93 14.89 -0.52
CA ASN A 228 0.83 15.78 -0.11
C ASN A 228 -0.22 15.13 0.83
N ALA A 229 -0.06 13.84 1.15
CA ALA A 229 -0.88 13.14 2.13
C ALA A 229 -0.07 12.62 3.34
N GLY A 230 1.21 13.00 3.44
CA GLY A 230 2.10 12.57 4.52
C GLY A 230 2.64 11.15 4.36
N ALA A 231 2.63 10.60 3.14
CA ALA A 231 3.26 9.31 2.85
C ALA A 231 4.77 9.47 2.60
N MET A 232 5.57 8.49 3.02
CA MET A 232 7.00 8.65 3.32
C MET A 232 7.88 7.60 2.66
N GLY A 233 9.12 8.00 2.34
CA GLY A 233 10.17 7.08 1.90
C GLY A 233 9.90 6.40 0.56
N TYR A 234 10.76 5.43 0.22
CA TYR A 234 10.73 4.71 -1.07
C TYR A 234 9.40 4.01 -1.35
N GLY A 235 8.75 3.51 -0.29
CA GLY A 235 7.48 2.81 -0.36
C GLY A 235 6.24 3.69 -0.20
N GLN A 236 6.38 4.99 0.11
CA GLN A 236 5.23 5.86 0.43
C GLN A 236 4.34 5.26 1.55
N PHE A 237 4.96 4.81 2.64
CA PHE A 237 4.21 4.38 3.82
C PHE A 237 3.58 5.59 4.50
N ILE A 238 2.35 5.43 4.99
CA ILE A 238 1.78 6.35 5.99
C ILE A 238 2.31 5.99 7.39
N ALA A 239 2.18 6.88 8.36
CA ALA A 239 2.73 6.69 9.70
C ALA A 239 2.19 5.44 10.42
N SER A 240 0.92 5.10 10.23
CA SER A 240 0.41 3.82 10.76
C SER A 240 1.08 2.61 10.13
N SER A 241 1.25 2.61 8.80
CA SER A 241 1.96 1.52 8.12
C SER A 241 3.42 1.41 8.57
N TYR A 242 4.05 2.54 8.91
CA TYR A 242 5.39 2.52 9.49
C TYR A 242 5.39 1.71 10.79
N LEU A 243 4.53 2.07 11.75
CA LEU A 243 4.52 1.40 13.06
C LEU A 243 4.17 -0.09 12.97
N ASP A 244 3.31 -0.45 12.01
CA ASP A 244 2.83 -1.83 11.87
C ASP A 244 3.81 -2.74 11.09
N PHE A 245 4.57 -2.16 10.14
CA PHE A 245 5.25 -2.96 9.12
C PHE A 245 6.70 -2.55 8.83
N ALA A 246 7.14 -1.35 9.23
CA ALA A 246 8.52 -0.95 8.98
C ALA A 246 9.50 -1.79 9.81
N VAL A 247 10.64 -2.10 9.22
CA VAL A 247 11.70 -2.89 9.86
C VAL A 247 13.05 -2.27 9.52
N ASP A 248 13.91 -2.14 10.53
CA ASP A 248 15.35 -1.99 10.36
C ASP A 248 15.86 -3.27 9.70
N PHE A 249 16.17 -3.17 8.40
CA PHE A 249 16.51 -4.32 7.57
C PHE A 249 18.00 -4.40 7.29
N ASN A 250 18.70 -3.26 7.33
CA ASN A 250 20.16 -3.22 7.28
C ASN A 250 20.83 -3.47 8.66
N ASN A 251 20.04 -3.46 9.75
CA ASN A 251 20.45 -3.68 11.14
C ASN A 251 21.41 -2.61 11.67
N ASP A 252 21.24 -1.34 11.25
CA ASP A 252 22.04 -0.22 11.75
C ASP A 252 21.47 0.43 13.03
N GLY A 253 20.33 -0.08 13.52
CA GLY A 253 19.64 0.39 14.72
C GLY A 253 18.63 1.50 14.46
N VAL A 254 18.46 1.93 13.21
CA VAL A 254 17.50 2.97 12.80
C VAL A 254 16.57 2.38 11.75
N THR A 255 15.25 2.58 11.90
CA THR A 255 14.29 2.22 10.85
C THR A 255 13.99 3.45 9.99
N ASP A 256 14.71 3.61 8.88
CA ASP A 256 14.65 4.76 7.97
C ASP A 256 14.03 4.37 6.61
N LEU A 257 12.80 4.81 6.32
CA LEU A 257 12.15 4.52 5.03
C LEU A 257 12.72 5.30 3.82
N TRP A 258 13.61 6.28 4.06
CA TRP A 258 14.42 6.91 3.01
C TRP A 258 15.73 6.16 2.75
N ASN A 259 16.05 5.15 3.56
CA ASN A 259 17.03 4.12 3.24
C ASN A 259 16.37 3.04 2.35
N ALA A 260 17.06 2.63 1.28
CA ALA A 260 16.52 1.65 0.33
C ALA A 260 16.37 0.26 0.95
N GLU A 261 17.28 -0.15 1.83
CA GLU A 261 17.31 -1.49 2.41
C GLU A 261 16.17 -1.72 3.38
N ASP A 262 15.95 -0.76 4.28
CA ASP A 262 14.81 -0.73 5.19
C ASP A 262 13.49 -0.68 4.43
N ALA A 263 13.41 0.14 3.38
CA ALA A 263 12.20 0.17 2.55
C ALA A 263 11.93 -1.19 1.86
N ILE A 264 12.96 -1.87 1.35
CA ILE A 264 12.84 -3.21 0.76
C ILE A 264 12.30 -4.20 1.80
N GLY A 265 12.92 -4.24 2.99
CA GLY A 265 12.50 -5.10 4.09
C GLY A 265 11.08 -4.82 4.56
N SER A 266 10.74 -3.53 4.67
CA SER A 266 9.43 -3.05 5.14
C SER A 266 8.31 -3.38 4.16
N ILE A 267 8.53 -3.20 2.85
CA ILE A 267 7.55 -3.59 1.82
C ILE A 267 7.35 -5.11 1.81
N ALA A 268 8.42 -5.88 1.98
CA ALA A 268 8.33 -7.33 2.05
C ALA A 268 7.58 -7.80 3.30
N ASN A 269 7.87 -7.23 4.47
CA ASN A 269 7.15 -7.50 5.72
C ASN A 269 5.67 -7.11 5.61
N TYR A 270 5.37 -5.94 5.02
CA TYR A 270 4.00 -5.51 4.76
C TYR A 270 3.22 -6.59 4.01
N PHE A 271 3.75 -7.08 2.88
CA PHE A 271 3.04 -8.09 2.10
C PHE A 271 2.90 -9.43 2.83
N ALA A 272 3.95 -9.87 3.53
CA ALA A 272 3.89 -11.10 4.32
C ALA A 272 2.79 -11.02 5.40
N LYS A 273 2.71 -9.91 6.13
CA LYS A 273 1.67 -9.67 7.14
C LYS A 273 0.28 -9.49 6.55
N ASN A 274 0.18 -8.97 5.32
CA ASN A 274 -1.08 -8.75 4.61
C ASN A 274 -1.52 -9.95 3.74
N GLY A 275 -1.01 -11.15 4.05
CA GLY A 275 -1.52 -12.41 3.51
C GLY A 275 -0.91 -12.83 2.18
N TRP A 276 0.31 -12.40 1.88
CA TRP A 276 1.06 -12.96 0.75
C TRP A 276 1.28 -14.46 0.94
N ASP A 277 0.79 -15.27 0.00
CA ASP A 277 0.95 -16.72 0.03
C ASP A 277 2.13 -17.14 -0.86
N THR A 278 3.19 -17.65 -0.23
CA THR A 278 4.43 -18.05 -0.91
C THR A 278 4.24 -19.25 -1.86
N ASN A 279 3.16 -20.03 -1.70
CA ASN A 279 2.82 -21.15 -2.58
C ASN A 279 2.18 -20.68 -3.90
N ILE A 280 1.71 -19.44 -3.97
CA ILE A 280 1.05 -18.87 -5.15
C ILE A 280 2.06 -18.08 -5.99
N LYS A 281 2.71 -18.76 -6.94
CA LYS A 281 3.71 -18.15 -7.81
C LYS A 281 3.13 -17.29 -8.95
N GLN A 282 1.89 -17.56 -9.37
CA GLN A 282 1.23 -16.81 -10.43
C GLN A 282 0.34 -15.73 -9.84
N ILE A 283 0.60 -14.46 -10.16
CA ILE A 283 -0.13 -13.32 -9.60
C ILE A 283 -1.31 -12.92 -10.48
N ALA A 284 -1.06 -12.63 -11.75
CA ALA A 284 -2.11 -12.38 -12.72
C ALA A 284 -1.81 -13.09 -14.05
N ILE A 285 -2.85 -13.60 -14.70
CA ILE A 285 -2.74 -14.26 -16.01
C ILE A 285 -3.74 -13.67 -16.98
N ARG A 286 -3.27 -13.23 -18.14
CA ARG A 286 -4.12 -12.68 -19.19
C ARG A 286 -5.11 -13.74 -19.68
N ALA A 287 -6.34 -13.36 -19.92
CA ALA A 287 -7.41 -14.23 -20.38
C ALA A 287 -7.90 -13.84 -21.78
N LYS A 288 -8.31 -14.85 -22.55
CA LYS A 288 -9.05 -14.70 -23.82
C LYS A 288 -10.54 -14.73 -23.55
N TYR A 289 -11.29 -13.95 -24.31
CA TYR A 289 -12.76 -13.99 -24.38
C TYR A 289 -13.20 -13.57 -25.79
N ARG A 290 -14.47 -13.80 -26.14
CA ARG A 290 -15.03 -13.42 -27.44
C ARG A 290 -15.45 -11.95 -27.46
N GLY A 291 -15.02 -11.22 -28.50
CA GLY A 291 -15.38 -9.83 -28.77
C GLY A 291 -14.39 -8.81 -28.20
N ASN A 292 -14.63 -7.53 -28.50
CA ASN A 292 -13.70 -6.44 -28.15
C ASN A 292 -14.05 -5.74 -26.85
N ARG A 293 -15.30 -5.79 -26.37
CA ARG A 293 -15.72 -5.13 -25.12
C ARG A 293 -16.42 -6.11 -24.19
N PHE A 294 -16.00 -6.13 -22.92
CA PHE A 294 -16.55 -7.06 -21.94
C PHE A 294 -17.52 -6.39 -20.97
N LYS A 295 -18.77 -6.88 -20.97
CA LYS A 295 -19.88 -6.37 -20.14
C LYS A 295 -20.66 -7.46 -19.39
N ARG A 296 -20.34 -8.74 -19.61
CA ARG A 296 -21.19 -9.89 -19.18
C ARG A 296 -21.11 -10.22 -17.69
N LEU A 297 -20.06 -9.78 -17.00
CA LEU A 297 -19.85 -10.04 -15.57
C LEU A 297 -19.30 -8.79 -14.90
N LYS A 298 -19.51 -8.68 -13.58
CA LYS A 298 -18.81 -7.72 -12.73
C LYS A 298 -17.31 -7.99 -12.79
N THR A 299 -16.51 -6.93 -12.76
CA THR A 299 -15.06 -6.99 -12.88
C THR A 299 -14.39 -6.15 -11.82
N GLY A 300 -13.14 -6.47 -11.48
CA GLY A 300 -12.32 -5.74 -10.50
C GLY A 300 -11.73 -6.66 -9.44
N TYR A 301 -10.74 -6.15 -8.70
CA TYR A 301 -9.98 -6.93 -7.71
C TYR A 301 -10.82 -7.54 -6.58
N LYS A 302 -11.98 -6.96 -6.25
CA LYS A 302 -12.90 -7.50 -5.23
C LYS A 302 -13.73 -8.69 -5.71
N THR A 303 -13.73 -8.99 -7.01
CA THR A 303 -14.52 -10.11 -7.53
C THR A 303 -13.90 -11.45 -7.20
N LYS A 304 -14.73 -12.49 -7.07
CA LYS A 304 -14.30 -13.87 -6.77
C LYS A 304 -15.12 -14.84 -7.62
N TYR A 305 -14.47 -15.52 -8.54
CA TYR A 305 -15.11 -16.45 -9.46
C TYR A 305 -14.42 -17.81 -9.45
N SER A 306 -15.23 -18.87 -9.58
CA SER A 306 -14.74 -20.20 -9.92
C SER A 306 -14.13 -20.18 -11.33
N GLN A 307 -12.90 -20.68 -11.45
CA GLN A 307 -12.21 -20.81 -12.73
C GLN A 307 -12.97 -21.74 -13.69
N TYR A 308 -13.57 -22.81 -13.17
CA TYR A 308 -14.39 -23.73 -13.96
C TYR A 308 -15.58 -23.00 -14.60
N LYS A 309 -16.29 -22.19 -13.80
CA LYS A 309 -17.45 -21.41 -14.27
C LYS A 309 -17.03 -20.41 -15.35
N LEU A 310 -15.94 -19.66 -15.15
CA LEU A 310 -15.41 -18.72 -16.15
C LEU A 310 -15.08 -19.42 -17.48
N ARG A 311 -14.42 -20.58 -17.42
CA ARG A 311 -14.00 -21.33 -18.60
C ARG A 311 -15.17 -22.00 -19.33
N LYS A 312 -16.02 -22.73 -18.61
CA LYS A 312 -17.06 -23.58 -19.24
C LYS A 312 -18.31 -22.79 -19.63
N LYS A 313 -18.81 -21.92 -18.74
CA LYS A 313 -20.04 -21.13 -18.97
C LYS A 313 -19.75 -19.85 -19.74
N TYR A 314 -18.71 -19.10 -19.36
CA TYR A 314 -18.45 -17.78 -19.95
C TYR A 314 -17.45 -17.81 -21.10
N LYS A 315 -16.79 -18.95 -21.36
CA LYS A 315 -15.74 -19.10 -22.37
C LYS A 315 -14.60 -18.09 -22.21
N ILE A 316 -14.29 -17.74 -20.95
CA ILE A 316 -13.15 -16.92 -20.58
C ILE A 316 -12.02 -17.86 -20.14
N ILE A 317 -10.92 -17.89 -20.87
CA ILE A 317 -9.90 -18.93 -20.77
C ILE A 317 -8.52 -18.26 -20.55
N PRO A 318 -7.68 -18.73 -19.61
CA PRO A 318 -6.35 -18.17 -19.42
C PRO A 318 -5.50 -18.38 -20.68
N ARG A 319 -4.64 -17.40 -21.01
CA ARG A 319 -3.76 -17.42 -22.19
C ARG A 319 -2.56 -18.35 -22.04
N SER A 320 -2.19 -18.64 -20.80
CA SER A 320 -1.14 -19.58 -20.43
C SER A 320 -1.68 -20.54 -19.37
N LYS A 321 -0.93 -21.59 -19.07
CA LYS A 321 -1.30 -22.57 -18.06
C LYS A 321 -1.42 -21.86 -16.69
N LEU A 322 -2.58 -22.02 -16.07
CA LEU A 322 -2.88 -21.53 -14.72
C LEU A 322 -2.77 -22.70 -13.73
N TYR A 323 -1.73 -22.68 -12.90
CA TYR A 323 -1.43 -23.69 -11.90
C TYR A 323 -2.22 -23.47 -10.61
N TYR A 324 -2.44 -22.20 -10.24
CA TYR A 324 -3.25 -21.83 -9.08
C TYR A 324 -4.67 -22.40 -9.21
N LYS A 325 -5.15 -23.09 -8.17
CA LYS A 325 -6.45 -23.81 -8.18
C LYS A 325 -7.58 -23.04 -7.49
N GLY A 326 -7.24 -22.01 -6.71
CA GLY A 326 -8.22 -21.23 -5.98
C GLY A 326 -9.07 -20.32 -6.87
N PRO A 327 -10.07 -19.63 -6.29
CA PRO A 327 -10.89 -18.69 -7.02
C PRO A 327 -10.08 -17.47 -7.48
N VAL A 328 -10.50 -16.86 -8.59
CA VAL A 328 -9.82 -15.73 -9.23
C VAL A 328 -10.71 -14.49 -9.29
N SER A 329 -10.10 -13.32 -9.21
CA SER A 329 -10.73 -12.06 -9.59
C SER A 329 -10.73 -11.91 -11.10
N LEU A 330 -11.86 -11.46 -11.66
CA LEU A 330 -11.96 -11.13 -13.08
C LEU A 330 -11.60 -9.65 -13.27
N ILE A 331 -10.37 -9.41 -13.67
CA ILE A 331 -9.82 -8.07 -13.88
C ILE A 331 -10.11 -7.64 -15.31
N LYS A 332 -10.59 -6.41 -15.48
CA LYS A 332 -10.81 -5.80 -16.80
C LYS A 332 -10.01 -4.51 -16.92
N LEU A 333 -9.24 -4.39 -17.99
CA LEU A 333 -8.44 -3.22 -18.31
C LEU A 333 -8.92 -2.62 -19.64
N HIS A 334 -9.41 -1.39 -19.62
CA HIS A 334 -9.93 -0.71 -20.80
C HIS A 334 -8.79 -0.17 -21.67
N ARG A 335 -8.54 -0.80 -22.83
CA ARG A 335 -7.64 -0.29 -23.89
C ARG A 335 -8.43 0.55 -24.90
N ALA A 336 -7.70 1.26 -25.75
CA ALA A 336 -8.23 2.11 -26.81
C ALA A 336 -9.39 1.47 -27.58
N THR A 337 -9.17 0.29 -28.16
CA THR A 337 -10.12 -0.37 -29.08
C THR A 337 -10.72 -1.66 -28.51
N TYR A 338 -10.17 -2.20 -27.42
CA TYR A 338 -10.63 -3.44 -26.81
C TYR A 338 -10.43 -3.47 -25.29
N ASP A 339 -10.96 -4.47 -24.59
CA ASP A 339 -10.70 -4.71 -23.18
C ASP A 339 -9.75 -5.90 -23.00
N GLU A 340 -8.83 -5.80 -22.05
CA GLU A 340 -8.09 -6.97 -21.58
C GLU A 340 -8.81 -7.58 -20.39
N LEU A 341 -8.93 -8.91 -20.38
CA LEU A 341 -9.31 -9.64 -19.19
C LEU A 341 -8.11 -10.35 -18.59
N TRP A 342 -8.07 -10.41 -17.27
CA TRP A 342 -7.04 -11.12 -16.52
C TRP A 342 -7.70 -11.90 -15.38
N PHE A 343 -7.10 -13.04 -15.05
CA PHE A 343 -7.38 -13.79 -13.83
C PHE A 343 -6.37 -13.33 -12.79
N GLY A 344 -6.82 -12.56 -11.80
CA GLY A 344 -6.02 -12.21 -10.62
C GLY A 344 -6.16 -13.29 -9.57
N THR A 345 -5.04 -13.83 -9.08
CA THR A 345 -5.02 -14.83 -8.00
C THR A 345 -5.18 -14.17 -6.63
N HIS A 346 -5.02 -14.93 -5.55
CA HIS A 346 -5.02 -14.36 -4.20
C HIS A 346 -3.98 -13.26 -4.04
N ASN A 347 -2.73 -13.49 -4.45
CA ASN A 347 -1.66 -12.52 -4.28
C ASN A 347 -1.85 -11.27 -5.15
N PHE A 348 -2.62 -11.33 -6.26
CA PHE A 348 -3.03 -10.09 -6.95
C PHE A 348 -3.91 -9.21 -6.07
N ARG A 349 -4.79 -9.79 -5.25
CA ARG A 349 -5.58 -9.03 -4.27
C ARG A 349 -4.69 -8.49 -3.16
N VAL A 350 -3.67 -9.23 -2.74
CA VAL A 350 -2.67 -8.76 -1.77
C VAL A 350 -1.93 -7.54 -2.31
N LEU A 351 -1.55 -7.49 -3.60
CA LEU A 351 -0.99 -6.24 -4.19
C LEU A 351 -1.93 -5.03 -4.05
N THR A 352 -3.24 -5.24 -4.04
CA THR A 352 -4.22 -4.15 -3.89
C THR A 352 -4.45 -3.72 -2.45
N THR A 353 -3.88 -4.38 -1.44
CA THR A 353 -3.95 -3.87 -0.05
C THR A 353 -3.06 -2.65 0.12
N TYR A 354 -1.94 -2.60 -0.60
CA TYR A 354 -1.02 -1.46 -0.61
C TYR A 354 -1.70 -0.20 -1.16
N ASN A 355 -2.47 -0.35 -2.23
CA ASN A 355 -3.38 0.67 -2.74
C ASN A 355 -4.60 -0.01 -3.40
N HIS A 356 -5.80 0.33 -2.91
CA HIS A 356 -7.10 -0.28 -3.21
C HIS A 356 -7.61 -0.08 -4.67
N SER A 357 -6.78 -0.36 -5.66
CA SER A 357 -7.03 -0.11 -7.08
C SER A 357 -6.60 -1.29 -7.97
N THR A 358 -7.49 -1.67 -8.89
CA THR A 358 -7.17 -2.67 -9.93
C THR A 358 -6.04 -2.20 -10.84
N PHE A 359 -6.04 -0.91 -11.19
CA PHE A 359 -5.03 -0.33 -12.07
C PHE A 359 -3.67 -0.27 -11.38
N TYR A 360 -3.66 0.07 -10.09
CA TYR A 360 -2.44 0.06 -9.29
C TYR A 360 -1.82 -1.34 -9.24
N GLY A 361 -2.58 -2.34 -8.77
CA GLY A 361 -2.05 -3.72 -8.65
C GLY A 361 -1.58 -4.29 -9.99
N MET A 362 -2.23 -3.91 -11.09
CA MET A 362 -1.77 -4.30 -12.43
C MET A 362 -0.54 -3.51 -12.89
N ALA A 363 -0.39 -2.23 -12.51
CA ALA A 363 0.80 -1.44 -12.83
C ALA A 363 2.03 -1.98 -12.12
N VAL A 364 1.91 -2.29 -10.82
CA VAL A 364 2.96 -2.98 -10.04
C VAL A 364 3.34 -4.30 -10.71
N HIS A 365 2.35 -5.15 -11.02
CA HIS A 365 2.60 -6.44 -11.68
C HIS A 365 3.30 -6.27 -13.02
N VAL A 366 2.81 -5.36 -13.89
CA VAL A 366 3.40 -5.17 -15.22
C VAL A 366 4.79 -4.56 -15.14
N LEU A 367 5.02 -3.55 -14.29
CA LEU A 367 6.33 -2.94 -14.13
C LEU A 367 7.35 -3.95 -13.60
N GLY A 368 7.02 -4.62 -12.49
CA GLY A 368 7.89 -5.62 -11.86
C GLY A 368 8.27 -6.76 -12.80
N GLN A 369 7.30 -7.33 -13.52
CA GLN A 369 7.56 -8.39 -14.51
C GLN A 369 8.39 -7.88 -15.70
N THR A 370 8.19 -6.62 -16.12
CA THR A 370 8.98 -6.02 -17.22
C THR A 370 10.43 -5.83 -16.80
N VAL A 371 10.68 -5.30 -15.60
CA VAL A 371 12.04 -5.15 -15.06
C VAL A 371 12.72 -6.51 -14.92
N LYS A 372 12.04 -7.49 -14.31
CA LYS A 372 12.55 -8.87 -14.18
C LYS A 372 12.94 -9.48 -15.52
N ALA A 373 12.06 -9.36 -16.52
CA ALA A 373 12.31 -9.93 -17.84
C ALA A 373 13.48 -9.25 -18.56
N ARG A 374 13.72 -7.96 -18.32
CA ARG A 374 14.76 -7.18 -19.01
C ARG A 374 16.10 -7.13 -18.29
N ARG A 375 16.17 -7.47 -17.00
CA ARG A 375 17.45 -7.61 -16.27
C ARG A 375 18.28 -8.79 -16.76
N GLY A 376 17.64 -9.85 -17.26
CA GLY A 376 18.31 -11.05 -17.77
C GLY A 376 18.80 -10.96 -19.22
N TYR A 377 18.83 -9.76 -19.81
CA TYR A 377 19.32 -9.51 -21.18
C TYR A 377 20.60 -8.69 -21.15
#